data_AF-A0A2N6DM89-F1
#
_entry.id   AF-A0A2N6DM89-F1
#
_cell.length_a   1.000
_cell.length_b   1.000
_cell.length_c   1.000
_cell.angle_alpha   90.00
_cell.angle_beta   90.00
_cell.angle_gamma   90.00
#
_symmetry.space_group_name_H-M   'P 1'
#
loop_
_entity.id
_entity.type
_entity.pdbx_description
1 polymer ?
#
loop_
_entity_poly.entity_id
_entity_poly.type
_entity_poly.pdbx_seq_one_letter_code
_entity_poly.pdbx_strand_id
1 'polypeptide(L)'
;MPITLDYTNLMAENIGDEFGIHCGELAALREPVRTIHAGIVNRRQHGELPFYDLPQQHQSLNKILELAGELRERFDTIVVLGIGGSALGTSSLFRALRPLGHNL
;
A
#
# COMPACT_ATOMS: atom_id res chain seq x y z
N MET A 1 -13.38 -3.33 -8.46
CA MET A 1 -12.39 -4.05 -9.28
C MET A 1 -11.26 -4.51 -8.38
N PRO A 2 -10.84 -5.78 -8.44
CA PRO A 2 -9.62 -6.22 -7.78
C PRO A 2 -8.39 -5.60 -8.46
N ILE A 3 -7.28 -5.53 -7.72
CA ILE A 3 -5.97 -5.27 -8.32
C ILE A 3 -5.55 -6.55 -9.06
N THR A 4 -5.14 -6.40 -10.33
CA THR A 4 -4.59 -7.50 -11.13
C THR A 4 -3.09 -7.31 -11.27
N LEU A 5 -2.33 -8.36 -10.98
CA LEU A 5 -0.88 -8.40 -11.23
C LEU A 5 -0.64 -9.15 -12.53
N ASP A 6 -0.20 -8.42 -13.55
CA ASP A 6 0.28 -8.98 -14.81
C ASP A 6 1.81 -8.95 -14.81
N TYR A 7 2.42 -10.13 -14.74
CA TYR A 7 3.86 -10.32 -14.75
C TYR A 7 4.37 -10.90 -16.09
N THR A 8 3.53 -10.96 -17.13
CA THR A 8 3.88 -11.55 -18.42
C THR A 8 5.16 -10.97 -19.02
N ASN A 9 5.37 -9.66 -18.89
CA ASN A 9 6.57 -8.99 -19.41
C ASN A 9 7.82 -9.13 -18.52
N LEU A 10 7.77 -9.97 -17.48
CA LEU A 10 8.93 -10.40 -16.71
C LEU A 10 9.42 -11.81 -17.13
N MET A 11 8.62 -12.53 -17.91
CA MET A 11 8.82 -13.96 -18.20
C MET A 11 9.74 -14.17 -19.41
N ALA A 12 10.58 -15.22 -19.36
CA ALA A 12 11.50 -15.57 -20.45
C ALA A 12 10.79 -15.81 -21.79
N GLU A 13 9.56 -16.33 -21.74
CA GLU A 13 8.70 -16.54 -22.91
C GLU A 13 8.39 -15.23 -23.67
N ASN A 14 8.49 -14.07 -23.01
CA ASN A 14 8.17 -12.77 -23.58
C ASN A 14 9.38 -11.86 -23.82
N ILE A 15 10.44 -11.98 -23.01
CA ILE A 15 11.61 -11.08 -23.08
C ILE A 15 12.95 -11.81 -23.35
N GLY A 16 12.90 -13.12 -23.58
CA GLY A 16 14.05 -13.96 -23.94
C GLY A 16 14.77 -14.59 -22.74
N ASP A 17 15.43 -15.72 -22.99
CA ASP A 17 16.08 -16.56 -21.97
C ASP A 17 17.21 -15.85 -21.21
N GLU A 18 17.85 -14.83 -21.80
CA GLU A 18 18.97 -14.12 -21.17
C GLU A 18 18.52 -13.20 -20.02
N PHE A 19 17.33 -12.61 -20.11
CA PHE A 19 16.88 -11.57 -19.18
C PHE A 19 15.56 -11.88 -18.46
N GLY A 20 14.79 -12.85 -18.96
CA GLY A 20 13.49 -13.20 -18.41
C GLY A 20 13.54 -14.27 -17.34
N ILE A 21 12.51 -14.28 -16.51
CA ILE A 21 12.32 -15.27 -15.44
C ILE A 21 11.71 -16.53 -16.04
N HIS A 22 12.31 -17.69 -15.79
CA HIS A 22 11.74 -18.96 -16.18
C HIS A 22 10.68 -19.44 -15.17
N CYS A 23 9.65 -20.12 -15.67
CA CYS A 23 8.62 -20.74 -14.82
C CYS A 23 9.21 -21.64 -13.70
N GLY A 24 10.31 -22.34 -13.98
CA GLY A 24 11.01 -23.19 -13.00
C GLY A 24 11.61 -22.41 -11.82
N GLU A 25 12.09 -21.18 -12.06
CA GLU A 25 12.65 -20.32 -11.01
C GLU A 25 11.56 -19.82 -10.06
N LEU A 26 10.41 -19.39 -10.61
CA LEU A 26 9.25 -19.03 -9.80
C LEU A 26 8.74 -20.23 -8.98
N ALA A 27 8.68 -21.41 -9.59
CA ALA A 27 8.26 -22.63 -8.91
C ALA A 27 9.20 -22.99 -7.75
N ALA A 28 10.51 -22.78 -7.91
CA ALA A 28 11.50 -23.04 -6.86
C ALA A 28 11.33 -22.11 -5.64
N LEU A 29 10.76 -20.91 -5.81
CA LEU A 29 10.50 -19.98 -4.70
C LEU A 29 9.31 -20.38 -3.82
N ARG A 30 8.52 -21.39 -4.20
CA ARG A 30 7.29 -21.77 -3.47
C ARG A 30 7.53 -22.07 -1.99
N GLU A 31 8.50 -22.93 -1.67
CA GLU A 31 8.78 -23.31 -0.28
C GLU A 31 9.43 -22.19 0.55
N PRO A 32 10.44 -21.45 0.02
CA PRO A 32 10.94 -20.25 0.68
C PRO A 32 9.84 -19.22 0.99
N VAL A 33 8.99 -18.91 0.01
CA VAL A 33 7.89 -17.95 0.17
C VAL A 33 6.88 -18.44 1.20
N ARG A 34 6.52 -19.74 1.18
CA ARG A 34 5.62 -20.33 2.19
C ARG A 34 6.18 -20.16 3.61
N THR A 35 7.48 -20.36 3.77
CA THR A 35 8.17 -20.23 5.06
C THR A 35 8.19 -18.78 5.54
N ILE A 36 8.55 -17.84 4.67
CA ILE A 36 8.55 -16.40 4.96
C ILE A 36 7.13 -15.93 5.29
N HIS A 37 6.14 -16.33 4.51
CA HIS A 37 4.74 -15.99 4.74
C HIS A 37 4.25 -16.47 6.11
N ALA A 38 4.55 -17.72 6.49
CA ALA A 38 4.23 -18.23 7.82
C ALA A 38 4.88 -17.40 8.93
N GLY A 39 6.13 -16.97 8.75
CA GLY A 39 6.82 -16.05 9.67
C GLY A 39 6.14 -14.68 9.79
N ILE A 40 5.75 -14.07 8.67
CA ILE A 40 5.03 -12.79 8.65
C ILE A 40 3.67 -12.91 9.36
N VAL A 41 2.92 -13.98 9.09
CA VAL A 41 1.63 -14.24 9.75
C VAL A 41 1.82 -14.42 11.26
N ASN A 42 2.84 -15.16 11.68
CA ASN A 42 3.14 -15.35 13.10
C ASN A 42 3.45 -14.03 13.80
N ARG A 43 4.30 -13.18 13.19
CA ARG A 43 4.64 -11.85 13.72
C ARG A 43 3.42 -10.93 13.79
N ARG A 44 2.52 -11.00 12.80
CA ARG A 44 1.23 -10.30 12.84
C ARG A 44 0.38 -10.75 14.02
N GLN A 45 0.23 -12.06 14.23
CA GLN A 45 -0.55 -12.61 15.35
C GLN A 45 0.02 -12.21 16.72
N HIS A 46 1.32 -11.98 16.81
CA HIS A 46 2.00 -11.47 18.00
C HIS A 46 1.97 -9.93 18.11
N GLY A 47 1.29 -9.23 17.20
CA GLY A 47 1.14 -7.76 17.25
C GLY A 47 2.38 -6.97 16.81
N GLU A 48 3.40 -7.61 16.25
CA GLU A 48 4.64 -6.95 15.83
C GLU A 48 4.49 -6.14 14.53
N LEU A 49 3.42 -6.38 13.77
CA LEU A 49 3.13 -5.75 12.48
C LEU A 49 1.78 -5.03 12.52
N PRO A 50 1.62 -3.98 13.35
CA PRO A 50 0.32 -3.37 13.64
C PRO A 50 -0.35 -2.73 12.41
N PHE A 51 0.42 -2.44 11.36
CA PHE A 51 -0.12 -1.86 10.13
C PHE A 51 -1.09 -2.80 9.40
N TYR A 52 -0.99 -4.12 9.58
CA TYR A 52 -1.90 -5.09 8.97
C TYR A 52 -3.34 -4.96 9.47
N ASP A 53 -3.51 -4.45 10.68
CA ASP A 53 -4.81 -4.37 11.35
C ASP A 53 -5.45 -2.97 11.24
N LEU A 54 -4.76 -2.01 10.58
CA LEU A 54 -5.28 -0.66 10.33
C LEU A 54 -6.65 -0.67 9.62
N PRO A 55 -6.91 -1.50 8.59
CA PRO A 55 -8.23 -1.53 7.94
C PRO A 55 -9.39 -1.87 8.88
N GLN A 56 -9.11 -2.57 9.99
CA GLN A 56 -10.10 -3.00 10.99
C GLN A 56 -10.27 -1.98 12.13
N GLN A 57 -9.45 -0.93 12.21
CA GLN A 57 -9.53 0.09 13.26
C GLN A 57 -10.65 1.11 13.02
N HIS A 58 -11.89 0.63 12.94
CA HIS A 58 -13.08 1.45 12.63
C HIS A 58 -13.29 2.60 13.64
N GLN A 59 -12.98 2.38 14.92
CA GLN A 59 -13.12 3.44 15.93
C GLN A 59 -12.16 4.61 15.67
N SER A 60 -10.90 4.31 15.33
CA SER A 60 -9.91 5.34 14.98
C SER A 60 -10.32 6.07 13.70
N LEU A 61 -10.80 5.33 12.69
CA LEU A 61 -11.32 5.92 11.45
C LEU A 61 -12.47 6.89 11.71
N ASN A 62 -13.44 6.51 12.55
CA ASN A 62 -14.59 7.37 12.87
C ASN A 62 -14.15 8.69 13.52
N LYS A 63 -13.20 8.65 14.46
CA LYS A 63 -12.64 9.86 15.08
C LYS A 63 -11.93 10.77 14.07
N ILE A 64 -11.21 10.18 13.12
CA ILE A 64 -10.53 10.93 12.05
C ILE A 64 -11.55 11.59 11.13
N LEU A 65 -12.64 10.89 10.79
CA LEU A 65 -13.71 11.43 9.93
C LEU A 65 -14.48 12.56 10.61
N GLU A 66 -14.76 12.45 11.91
CA GLU A 66 -15.37 13.51 12.72
C GLU A 66 -14.51 14.77 12.71
N LEU A 67 -13.22 14.64 13.05
CA LEU A 67 -12.28 15.76 12.99
C LEU A 67 -12.17 16.36 11.58
N ALA A 68 -12.12 15.52 10.54
CA ALA A 68 -12.06 15.99 9.16
C ALA A 68 -13.33 16.76 8.74
N GLY A 69 -14.49 16.40 9.30
CA GLY A 69 -15.74 17.15 9.14
C GLY A 69 -15.64 18.54 9.75
N GLU A 70 -15.25 18.62 11.03
CA GLU A 70 -15.07 19.88 11.74
C GLU A 70 -14.06 20.82 11.06
N LEU A 71 -12.92 20.27 10.61
CA LEU A 71 -11.89 21.07 9.95
C LEU A 71 -12.36 21.62 8.60
N ARG A 72 -13.17 20.86 7.85
CA ARG A 72 -13.71 21.31 6.56
C ARG A 72 -14.65 22.50 6.68
N GLU A 73 -15.39 22.60 7.78
CA GLU A 73 -16.29 23.73 8.04
C GLU A 73 -15.53 25.00 8.48
N ARG A 74 -14.29 24.83 8.97
CA ARG A 74 -13.51 25.90 9.62
C ARG A 74 -12.36 26.43 8.76
N PHE A 75 -11.84 25.63 7.85
CA PHE A 75 -10.63 25.95 7.09
C PHE A 75 -10.77 25.58 5.62
N ASP A 76 -10.41 26.53 4.76
CA ASP A 76 -10.32 26.29 3.31
C ASP A 76 -9.05 25.53 2.92
N THR A 77 -8.01 25.59 3.76
CA THR A 77 -6.68 25.04 3.46
C THR A 77 -6.08 24.32 4.66
N ILE A 78 -5.55 23.13 4.43
CA ILE A 78 -4.79 22.34 5.41
C ILE A 78 -3.35 22.22 4.92
N VAL A 79 -2.40 22.61 5.76
CA VAL A 79 -0.96 22.48 5.48
C VAL A 79 -0.40 21.34 6.33
N VAL A 80 0.14 20.31 5.69
CA VAL A 80 0.81 19.19 6.36
C VAL A 80 2.30 19.47 6.42
N LEU A 81 2.81 19.76 7.62
CA LEU A 81 4.24 19.94 7.89
C LEU A 81 4.87 18.59 8.26
N GLY A 82 5.41 17.89 7.27
CA GLY A 82 6.00 16.57 7.47
C GLY A 82 7.07 16.23 6.43
N ILE A 83 7.80 15.13 6.65
CA ILE A 83 8.83 14.61 5.75
C ILE A 83 8.81 13.07 5.76
N GLY A 84 9.27 12.44 4.69
CA GLY A 84 9.33 10.98 4.60
C GLY A 84 7.94 10.36 4.76
N GLY A 85 7.81 9.37 5.65
CA GLY A 85 6.54 8.68 5.90
C GLY A 85 5.39 9.59 6.32
N SER A 86 5.67 10.71 7.01
CA SER A 86 4.63 11.65 7.47
C SER A 86 4.14 12.63 6.40
N ALA A 87 4.72 12.62 5.19
CA ALA A 87 4.29 13.47 4.07
C ALA A 87 4.02 12.70 2.77
N LEU A 88 4.76 11.61 2.50
CA LEU A 88 4.64 10.86 1.25
C LEU A 88 3.30 10.14 1.13
N GLY A 89 2.78 9.57 2.23
CA GLY A 89 1.46 8.92 2.24
C GLY A 89 0.35 9.91 1.88
N THR A 90 0.29 11.04 2.58
CA THR A 90 -0.70 12.10 2.35
C THR A 90 -0.60 12.67 0.93
N SER A 91 0.63 12.96 0.47
CA SER A 91 0.85 13.51 -0.87
C SER A 91 0.45 12.54 -1.98
N SER A 92 0.73 11.23 -1.80
CA SER A 92 0.37 10.19 -2.78
C SER A 92 -1.15 10.06 -2.91
N LEU A 93 -1.86 9.97 -1.77
CA LEU A 93 -3.32 9.92 -1.76
C LEU A 93 -3.94 11.15 -2.40
N PHE A 94 -3.48 12.34 -2.03
CA PHE A 94 -4.01 13.59 -2.55
C PHE A 94 -3.81 13.70 -4.07
N ARG A 95 -2.60 13.42 -4.58
CA ARG A 95 -2.30 13.48 -6.01
C ARG A 95 -3.02 12.42 -6.84
N ALA A 96 -3.22 11.21 -6.28
CA ALA A 96 -3.89 10.13 -7.00
C ALA A 96 -5.41 10.30 -7.05
N LEU A 97 -6.01 10.91 -6.02
CA LEU A 97 -7.46 10.93 -5.83
C LEU A 97 -8.13 12.30 -6.06
N ARG A 98 -7.36 13.39 -6.15
CA ARG A 98 -7.90 14.74 -6.41
C ARG A 98 -7.60 15.20 -7.84
N PRO A 99 -8.45 16.07 -8.43
CA PRO A 99 -8.14 16.71 -9.71
C PRO A 99 -6.82 17.48 -9.66
N LEU A 100 -6.10 17.53 -10.78
CA LEU A 100 -4.78 18.21 -10.86
C LEU A 100 -4.86 19.70 -10.48
N GLY A 101 -5.98 20.37 -10.77
CA GLY A 101 -6.22 21.77 -10.42
C GLY A 101 -6.88 21.98 -9.05
N HIS A 102 -6.89 21.00 -8.15
CA HIS A 102 -7.62 21.11 -6.88
C HIS A 102 -7.22 22.32 -6.02
N ASN A 103 -5.94 22.71 -6.06
CA ASN A 103 -5.40 23.82 -5.26
C ASN A 103 -5.13 25.08 -6.12
N LEU A 104 -5.73 25.17 -7.31
CA LEU A 104 -5.64 26.33 -8.22
C LEU A 104 -6.88 27.23 -8.08
#